data_AF-A0A6P0XVG3-F1
#
_entry.id   AF-A0A6P0XVG3-F1
#
_cell.length_a   1.000
_cell.length_b   1.000
_cell.length_c   1.000
_cell.angle_alpha   90.00
_cell.angle_beta   90.00
_cell.angle_gamma   90.00
#
_symmetry.space_group_name_H-M   'P 1'
#
loop_
_entity.id
_entity.type
_entity.pdbx_description
1 polymer ?
#
loop_
_entity_poly.entity_id
_entity_poly.type
_entity_poly.pdbx_seq_one_letter_code
_entity_poly.pdbx_strand_id
1 'polypeptide(L)'
;MVSQQTIDIVKSTAPVLKKQGKQITTRMYEIMFENHPEIKSQFDMSAQADGSQPAKLATAVYSYAAHIDDLAGLKSMVEKIAHRHVQTHVLPE
;
A
#
# COMPACT_ATOMS: atom_id res chain seq x y z
N MET A 1 18.54 -10.68 0.51
CA MET A 1 17.45 -10.86 -0.48
C MET A 1 16.41 -11.80 0.11
N VAL A 2 15.14 -11.63 -0.24
CA VAL A 2 14.06 -12.50 0.21
C VAL A 2 14.24 -13.91 -0.38
N SER A 3 13.78 -14.95 0.32
CA SER A 3 13.90 -16.34 -0.17
C SER A 3 12.95 -16.62 -1.33
N GLN A 4 13.26 -17.62 -2.17
CA GLN A 4 12.37 -18.05 -3.25
C GLN A 4 11.01 -18.50 -2.71
N GLN A 5 10.98 -19.24 -1.60
CA GLN A 5 9.74 -19.64 -0.94
C GLN A 5 8.88 -18.43 -0.56
N THR A 6 9.50 -17.34 -0.08
CA THR A 6 8.77 -16.10 0.24
C THR A 6 8.21 -15.43 -1.02
N ILE A 7 8.99 -15.38 -2.10
CA ILE A 7 8.55 -14.86 -3.40
C ILE A 7 7.32 -15.62 -3.89
N ASP A 8 7.36 -16.95 -3.83
CA ASP A 8 6.27 -17.81 -4.30
C ASP A 8 5.00 -17.60 -3.47
N ILE A 9 5.12 -17.53 -2.14
CA ILE A 9 4.01 -17.24 -1.24
C ILE A 9 3.40 -15.88 -1.60
N VAL A 10 4.20 -14.82 -1.68
CA VAL A 10 3.70 -13.47 -1.98
C VAL A 10 2.99 -13.44 -3.33
N LYS A 11 3.59 -13.99 -4.38
CA LYS A 11 2.98 -14.06 -5.72
C LYS A 11 1.66 -14.83 -5.72
N SER A 12 1.57 -15.92 -4.96
CA SER A 12 0.33 -16.71 -4.85
C SER A 12 -0.86 -15.91 -4.29
N THR A 13 -0.59 -14.84 -3.51
CA THR A 13 -1.63 -13.96 -2.95
C THR A 13 -2.07 -12.84 -3.88
N ALA A 14 -1.31 -12.53 -4.94
CA ALA A 14 -1.60 -11.42 -5.85
C ALA A 14 -3.00 -11.48 -6.49
N PRO A 15 -3.55 -12.65 -6.91
CA PRO A 15 -4.91 -12.73 -7.44
C PRO A 15 -5.99 -12.32 -6.43
N VAL A 16 -5.78 -12.60 -5.13
CA VAL A 16 -6.70 -12.19 -4.06
C VAL A 16 -6.62 -10.69 -3.85
N LEU A 17 -5.41 -10.12 -3.80
CA LEU A 17 -5.20 -8.68 -3.71
C LEU A 17 -5.82 -7.92 -4.89
N LYS A 18 -5.78 -8.48 -6.10
CA LYS A 18 -6.44 -7.89 -7.27
C LYS A 18 -7.95 -7.76 -7.12
N LYS A 19 -8.59 -8.76 -6.50
CA LYS A 19 -10.07 -8.82 -6.34
C LYS A 19 -10.56 -8.11 -5.09
N GLN A 20 -9.83 -8.25 -3.98
CA GLN A 20 -10.26 -7.82 -2.65
C GLN A 20 -9.36 -6.74 -2.04
N GLY A 21 -8.34 -6.27 -2.76
CA GLY A 21 -7.35 -5.33 -2.22
C GLY A 21 -7.97 -4.07 -1.63
N LYS A 22 -8.98 -3.48 -2.30
CA LYS A 22 -9.68 -2.29 -1.78
C LYS A 22 -10.37 -2.58 -0.43
N GLN A 23 -11.01 -3.74 -0.28
CA GLN A 23 -11.67 -4.11 0.98
C GLN A 23 -10.64 -4.31 2.09
N ILE A 24 -9.53 -4.98 1.79
CA ILE A 24 -8.42 -5.20 2.73
C ILE A 24 -7.84 -3.86 3.19
N THR A 25 -7.55 -2.95 2.27
CA THR A 25 -6.96 -1.65 2.61
C THR A 25 -7.94 -0.72 3.31
N THR A 26 -9.23 -0.77 2.97
CA THR A 26 -10.27 -0.07 3.73
C THR A 26 -10.28 -0.55 5.18
N ARG A 27 -10.32 -1.87 5.41
CA ARG A 27 -10.30 -2.43 6.76
C ARG A 27 -8.99 -2.11 7.51
N MET A 28 -7.87 -2.08 6.81
CA MET A 28 -6.59 -1.66 7.39
C MET A 28 -6.64 -0.20 7.87
N TYR A 29 -7.19 0.73 7.08
CA TYR A 29 -7.34 2.12 7.50
C TYR A 29 -8.28 2.27 8.70
N GLU A 30 -9.40 1.54 8.75
CA GLU A 30 -10.30 1.53 9.91
C GLU A 30 -9.55 1.14 11.19
N ILE A 31 -8.86 0.00 11.18
CA ILE A 31 -8.09 -0.50 12.33
C ILE A 31 -7.00 0.50 12.72
N MET A 32 -6.27 1.04 11.75
CA MET A 32 -5.17 1.96 11.99
C MET A 32 -5.66 3.25 12.63
N PHE A 33 -6.77 3.82 12.15
CA PHE A 33 -7.34 5.06 12.66
C PHE A 33 -8.09 4.91 14.00
N GLU A 34 -8.51 3.69 14.33
CA GLU A 34 -9.07 3.35 15.65
C GLU A 34 -7.95 3.28 16.69
N ASN A 35 -6.84 2.58 16.38
CA ASN A 35 -5.72 2.39 17.30
C ASN A 35 -4.79 3.61 17.39
N HIS A 36 -4.66 4.36 16.31
CA HIS A 36 -3.74 5.50 16.16
C HIS A 36 -4.48 6.72 15.58
N PRO A 37 -5.43 7.32 16.31
CA PRO A 37 -6.19 8.46 15.81
C PRO A 37 -5.31 9.68 15.46
N GLU A 38 -4.14 9.82 16.08
CA GLU A 38 -3.18 10.92 15.89
C GLU A 38 -2.71 11.03 14.44
N ILE A 39 -2.59 9.91 13.72
CA ILE A 39 -2.06 9.89 12.36
C ILE A 39 -3.08 10.42 11.35
N LYS A 40 -4.38 10.51 11.68
CA LYS A 40 -5.42 11.04 10.76
C LYS A 40 -5.04 12.40 10.20
N SER A 41 -4.32 13.20 10.99
CA SER A 41 -3.82 14.52 10.61
C SER A 41 -2.85 14.50 9.42
N GLN A 42 -2.19 13.37 9.15
CA GLN A 42 -1.25 13.17 8.04
C GLN A 42 -1.94 12.70 6.75
N PHE A 43 -3.22 12.34 6.80
CA PHE A 43 -3.98 11.82 5.67
C PHE A 43 -4.92 12.86 5.07
N ASP A 44 -5.11 12.77 3.76
CA ASP A 44 -6.22 13.43 3.07
C ASP A 44 -7.52 12.67 3.36
N MET A 45 -8.31 13.18 4.29
CA MET A 45 -9.55 12.53 4.72
C MET A 45 -10.65 12.56 3.64
N SER A 46 -10.57 13.46 2.66
CA SER A 46 -11.49 13.46 1.52
C SER A 46 -11.19 12.26 0.60
N ALA A 47 -9.91 12.02 0.32
CA ALA A 47 -9.46 10.85 -0.44
C ALA A 47 -9.68 9.52 0.31
N GLN A 48 -9.76 9.56 1.64
CA GLN A 48 -10.19 8.41 2.44
C GLN A 48 -11.71 8.18 2.29
N ALA A 49 -12.51 9.23 2.40
CA ALA A 49 -13.97 9.15 2.32
C ALA A 49 -14.48 8.70 0.94
N ASP A 50 -13.86 9.15 -0.15
CA ASP A 50 -14.20 8.72 -1.52
C ASP A 50 -13.64 7.32 -1.88
N GLY A 51 -12.80 6.75 -1.01
CA GLY A 51 -12.20 5.43 -1.17
C GLY A 51 -11.06 5.37 -2.18
N SER A 52 -10.58 6.51 -2.69
CA SER A 52 -9.44 6.58 -3.60
C SER A 52 -8.12 6.24 -2.90
N GLN A 53 -7.95 6.62 -1.63
CA GLN A 53 -6.75 6.32 -0.85
C GLN A 53 -6.60 4.81 -0.56
N PRO A 54 -7.63 4.08 -0.08
CA PRO A 54 -7.62 2.62 -0.05
C PRO A 54 -7.31 1.96 -1.40
N ALA A 55 -7.86 2.48 -2.50
CA ALA A 55 -7.63 1.94 -3.84
C ALA A 55 -6.19 2.14 -4.33
N LYS A 56 -5.58 3.30 -4.04
CA LYS A 56 -4.16 3.57 -4.33
C LYS A 56 -3.24 2.60 -3.60
N LEU A 57 -3.48 2.41 -2.29
CA LEU A 57 -2.70 1.46 -1.49
C LEU A 57 -2.87 0.02 -2.00
N ALA A 58 -4.10 -0.38 -2.32
CA ALA A 58 -4.39 -1.72 -2.84
C ALA A 58 -3.63 -1.99 -4.15
N THR A 59 -3.59 -1.00 -5.04
CA THR A 59 -2.80 -1.07 -6.27
C THR A 59 -1.31 -1.22 -5.99
N ALA A 60 -0.76 -0.44 -5.05
CA ALA A 60 0.66 -0.51 -4.71
C ALA A 60 1.06 -1.89 -4.15
N VAL A 61 0.26 -2.45 -3.23
CA VAL A 61 0.50 -3.77 -2.62
C VAL A 61 0.34 -4.89 -3.66
N TYR A 62 -0.68 -4.84 -4.51
CA TYR A 62 -0.84 -5.79 -5.62
C TYR A 62 0.35 -5.73 -6.59
N SER A 63 0.77 -4.53 -7.00
CA SER A 63 1.89 -4.35 -7.93
C SER A 63 3.18 -4.93 -7.36
N TYR A 64 3.45 -4.69 -6.07
CA TYR A 64 4.57 -5.33 -5.39
C TYR A 64 4.44 -6.85 -5.37
N ALA A 65 3.28 -7.39 -4.99
CA ALA A 65 3.08 -8.83 -4.93
C ALA A 65 3.26 -9.52 -6.30
N ALA A 66 2.86 -8.85 -7.38
CA ALA A 66 3.03 -9.34 -8.74
C ALA A 66 4.47 -9.23 -9.28
N HIS A 67 5.28 -8.31 -8.74
CA HIS A 67 6.62 -7.98 -9.24
C HIS A 67 7.71 -8.06 -8.16
N ILE A 68 7.51 -8.86 -7.10
CA ILE A 68 8.46 -8.97 -5.97
C ILE A 68 9.88 -9.40 -6.40
N ASP A 69 9.99 -10.08 -7.54
CA ASP A 69 11.24 -10.50 -8.19
C ASP A 69 11.72 -9.57 -9.32
N ASP A 70 10.96 -8.51 -9.65
CA ASP A 70 11.31 -7.45 -10.60
C ASP A 70 10.92 -6.07 -10.07
N LEU A 71 11.63 -5.61 -9.04
CA LEU A 71 11.36 -4.29 -8.43
C LEU A 71 11.77 -3.12 -9.34
N ALA A 72 12.65 -3.35 -10.32
CA ALA A 72 13.07 -2.32 -11.25
C ALA A 72 11.89 -1.79 -12.08
N GLY A 73 10.95 -2.67 -12.46
CA GLY A 73 9.71 -2.30 -13.14
C GLY A 73 8.80 -1.37 -12.32
N LEU A 74 8.96 -1.31 -11.00
CA LEU A 74 8.15 -0.47 -10.11
C LEU A 74 8.76 0.91 -9.82
N LYS A 75 9.96 1.21 -10.35
CA LYS A 75 10.72 2.43 -10.00
C LYS A 75 9.90 3.72 -10.08
N SER A 76 9.22 3.97 -11.20
CA SER A 76 8.41 5.19 -11.39
C SER A 76 7.23 5.29 -10.39
N MET A 77 6.64 4.16 -10.03
CA MET A 77 5.57 4.12 -9.02
C MET A 77 6.13 4.47 -7.63
N VAL A 78 7.26 3.86 -7.26
CA VAL A 78 7.93 4.11 -5.98
C VAL A 78 8.37 5.57 -5.87
N GLU A 79 8.92 6.16 -6.93
CA GLU A 79 9.32 7.57 -6.93
C GLU A 79 8.12 8.51 -6.66
N LYS A 80 6.96 8.25 -7.27
CA LYS A 80 5.74 9.04 -7.00
C LYS A 80 5.29 8.93 -5.54
N ILE A 81 5.32 7.72 -4.99
CA ILE A 81 4.96 7.46 -3.59
C ILE A 81 5.96 8.16 -2.65
N ALA A 82 7.26 8.09 -2.94
CA ALA A 82 8.31 8.73 -2.15
C ALA A 82 8.16 10.26 -2.11
N HIS A 83 7.86 10.91 -3.23
CA HIS A 83 7.58 12.36 -3.24
C HIS A 83 6.39 12.70 -2.35
N ARG A 84 5.33 11.88 -2.37
CA ARG A 84 4.17 12.09 -1.50
C ARG A 84 4.53 11.91 -0.03
N HIS A 85 5.31 10.89 0.31
CA HIS A 85 5.78 10.66 1.68
C HIS A 85 6.56 11.85 2.24
N VAL A 86 7.44 12.44 1.44
CA VAL A 86 8.17 13.67 1.84
C VAL A 86 7.20 14.84 2.08
N GLN A 87 6.22 15.04 1.20
CA GLN A 87 5.21 16.10 1.37
C GLN A 87 4.36 15.94 2.63
N THR A 88 4.08 14.69 3.04
CA THR A 88 3.27 14.38 4.22
C THR A 88 4.11 14.09 5.46
N HIS A 89 5.41 14.36 5.43
CA HIS A 89 6.33 14.20 6.57
C HIS A 89 6.33 12.77 7.15
N VAL A 90 6.26 11.76 6.29
CA VAL A 90 6.45 10.36 6.72
C VAL A 90 7.90 10.18 7.14
N LEU A 91 8.09 9.66 8.36
CA LEU A 91 9.40 9.38 8.95
C LEU A 91 9.66 7.86 8.96
N PRO A 92 10.92 7.42 9.13
CA PRO A 92 11.25 5.99 9.19
C PRO A 92 10.71 5.22 10.41
N GLU A 93 10.55 5.89 11.56
CA GLU A 93 9.97 5.34 12.80
C GLU A 93 8.47 5.02 12.72
#